data_AF-A0A9W7DQ94-F1
#
_entry.id   AF-A0A9W7DQ94-F1
#
_cell.length_a   1.000
_cell.length_b   1.000
_cell.length_c   1.000
_cell.angle_alpha   90.00
_cell.angle_beta   90.00
_cell.angle_gamma   90.00
#
_symmetry.space_group_name_H-M   'P 1'
#
loop_
_entity.id
_entity.type
_entity.pdbx_description
1 polymer ?
#
loop_
_entity_poly.entity_id
_entity_poly.type
_entity_poly.pdbx_seq_one_letter_code
_entity_poly.pdbx_strand_id
1 'polypeptide(L)'
;MDDFLAAIYPHYDIVIWSQTSWRWLEVKLTELGFLTSSRWKVGFVLDKTSMFKVRGIVKGRDKEHSVKPLQLIWTKMNTRHSSPSRPL
;
A
#
# COMPACT_ATOMS: atom_id res chain seq x y z
N MET A 1 16.37 -1.00 2.17
CA MET A 1 14.93 -1.18 1.91
C MET A 1 14.55 -2.64 2.02
N ASP A 2 15.22 -3.54 1.31
CA ASP A 2 14.96 -5.00 1.41
C ASP A 2 15.02 -5.54 2.84
N ASP A 3 16.08 -5.21 3.60
CA ASP A 3 16.20 -5.66 5.00
C ASP A 3 15.08 -5.14 5.91
N PHE A 4 14.64 -3.91 5.71
CA PHE A 4 13.53 -3.34 6.47
C PHE A 4 12.24 -4.09 6.19
N LEU A 5 11.93 -4.33 4.90
CA LEU A 5 10.73 -5.06 4.51
C LEU A 5 10.77 -6.51 4.99
N ALA A 6 11.92 -7.17 4.92
CA ALA A 6 12.11 -8.52 5.45
C ALA A 6 11.92 -8.57 6.98
N ALA A 7 12.39 -7.55 7.71
CA ALA A 7 12.24 -7.49 9.17
C ALA A 7 10.79 -7.26 9.62
N ILE A 8 9.98 -6.50 8.87
CA ILE A 8 8.59 -6.22 9.24
C ILE A 8 7.60 -7.26 8.71
N TYR A 9 7.95 -8.01 7.66
CA TYR A 9 7.04 -8.97 7.02
C TYR A 9 6.48 -10.07 7.94
N PRO A 10 7.22 -10.56 8.96
CA PRO A 10 6.64 -11.46 9.97
C PRO A 10 5.51 -10.84 10.80
N HIS A 11 5.43 -9.51 10.85
CA HIS A 11 4.50 -8.77 11.69
C HIS A 11 3.39 -8.06 10.91
N TYR A 12 3.59 -7.79 9.62
CA TYR A 12 2.67 -7.01 8.79
C TYR A 12 2.53 -7.58 7.38
N ASP A 13 1.31 -7.63 6.87
CA ASP A 13 1.07 -7.76 5.44
C ASP A 13 1.47 -6.45 4.74
N ILE A 14 2.32 -6.56 3.71
CA ILE A 14 2.85 -5.40 2.99
C ILE A 14 1.93 -5.04 1.81
N VAL A 15 1.50 -3.79 1.75
CA VAL A 15 0.70 -3.21 0.66
C VAL A 15 1.41 -1.96 0.15
N ILE A 16 1.42 -1.77 -1.17
CA ILE A 16 1.99 -0.57 -1.78
C ILE A 16 0.88 0.27 -2.37
N TRP A 17 0.80 1.54 -1.96
CA TRP A 17 -0.19 2.48 -2.46
C TRP A 17 0.51 3.74 -2.99
N SER A 18 0.50 3.95 -4.31
CA SER A 18 1.12 5.12 -4.94
C SER A 18 0.10 6.12 -5.48
N GLN A 19 0.39 7.42 -5.37
CA GLN A 19 -0.39 8.50 -6.01
C GLN A 19 0.05 8.72 -7.48
N THR A 20 0.47 7.65 -8.16
CA THR A 20 0.83 7.66 -9.58
C THR A 20 -0.14 6.79 -10.36
N SER A 21 -0.09 6.82 -11.70
CA SER A 21 -0.84 5.86 -12.52
C SER A 21 -0.26 4.44 -12.37
N TRP A 22 -1.08 3.45 -12.67
CA TRP A 22 -0.69 2.04 -12.77
C TRP A 22 0.63 1.85 -13.53
N ARG A 23 0.75 2.40 -14.74
CA ARG A 23 1.96 2.30 -15.56
C ARG A 23 3.24 2.70 -14.82
N TRP A 24 3.22 3.83 -14.11
CA TRP A 24 4.39 4.31 -13.37
C TRP A 24 4.65 3.50 -12.10
N LEU A 25 3.57 3.05 -11.44
CA LEU A 25 3.69 2.17 -10.28
C LEU A 25 4.34 0.84 -10.67
N GLU A 26 3.84 0.19 -11.71
CA GLU A 26 4.37 -1.07 -12.25
C GLU A 26 5.86 -0.97 -12.60
N VAL A 27 6.26 0.07 -13.34
CA VAL A 27 7.66 0.33 -13.66
C VAL A 27 8.51 0.41 -12.38
N LYS A 28 8.06 1.14 -11.36
CA LYS A 28 8.82 1.26 -10.11
C LYS A 28 8.89 -0.03 -9.30
N LEU A 29 7.82 -0.83 -9.30
CA LEU A 29 7.82 -2.13 -8.62
C LEU A 29 8.83 -3.09 -9.27
N THR A 30 8.90 -3.09 -10.60
CA THR A 30 9.84 -3.90 -11.37
C THR A 30 11.28 -3.41 -11.20
N GLU A 31 11.53 -2.11 -11.40
CA GLU A 31 12.87 -1.52 -11.29
C GLU A 31 13.48 -1.68 -9.89
N LEU A 32 12.67 -1.63 -8.84
CA LEU A 32 13.13 -1.79 -7.46
C LEU A 32 13.19 -3.26 -7.01
N GLY A 33 12.81 -4.22 -7.86
CA GLY A 33 12.79 -5.64 -7.52
C GLY A 33 11.73 -6.03 -6.48
N PHE A 34 10.67 -5.23 -6.33
CA PHE A 34 9.66 -5.44 -5.28
C PHE A 34 8.73 -6.61 -5.57
N LEU A 35 8.69 -7.08 -6.82
CA LEU A 35 7.90 -8.25 -7.24
C LEU A 35 8.70 -9.56 -7.21
N THR A 36 10.02 -9.49 -6.99
CA THR A 36 10.92 -10.63 -7.12
C THR A 36 11.69 -10.98 -5.85
N SER A 37 11.42 -10.31 -4.73
CA SER A 37 12.05 -10.65 -3.44
C SER A 37 11.62 -12.04 -2.96
N SER A 38 12.59 -12.80 -2.45
CA SER A 38 12.35 -14.10 -1.80
C SER A 38 12.07 -13.98 -0.30
N ARG A 39 12.33 -12.81 0.31
CA ARG A 39 12.29 -12.60 1.77
C ARG A 39 10.97 -12.03 2.28
N TRP A 40 10.21 -11.37 1.41
CA TRP A 40 8.94 -10.74 1.73
C TRP A 40 8.08 -10.69 0.47
N LYS A 41 6.77 -10.50 0.65
CA LYS A 41 5.82 -10.43 -0.47
C LYS A 41 4.89 -9.24 -0.32
N VAL A 42 4.54 -8.61 -1.44
CA VAL A 42 3.47 -7.61 -1.50
C VAL A 42 2.14 -8.33 -1.66
N GLY A 43 1.17 -8.07 -0.79
CA GLY A 43 -0.15 -8.67 -0.86
C GLY A 43 -0.96 -8.14 -2.03
N PHE A 44 -1.00 -6.82 -2.18
CA PHE A 44 -1.61 -6.15 -3.34
C PHE A 44 -1.08 -4.72 -3.45
N VAL A 45 -1.41 -4.08 -4.57
CA VAL A 45 -0.96 -2.75 -4.92
C VAL A 45 -2.14 -1.87 -5.31
N LEU A 46 -2.06 -0.58 -5.00
CA LEU A 46 -3.08 0.42 -5.30
C LEU A 46 -2.41 1.62 -5.98
N ASP A 47 -3.03 2.13 -7.04
CA ASP A 47 -2.59 3.33 -7.72
C ASP A 47 -3.51 4.53 -7.39
N LYS A 48 -3.28 5.68 -8.03
CA LYS A 48 -4.05 6.90 -7.81
C LYS A 48 -5.56 6.76 -8.08
N THR A 49 -5.99 5.76 -8.85
CA THR A 49 -7.42 5.59 -9.19
C THR A 49 -8.28 5.20 -7.99
N SER A 50 -7.66 4.61 -6.96
CA SER A 50 -8.30 4.29 -5.69
C SER A 50 -8.38 5.46 -4.70
N MET A 51 -7.83 6.62 -5.08
CA MET A 51 -7.80 7.84 -4.27
C MET A 51 -8.90 8.79 -4.69
N PHE A 52 -9.43 9.57 -3.75
CA PHE A 52 -10.37 10.66 -4.05
C PHE A 52 -9.84 11.98 -3.52
N LYS A 53 -10.43 13.09 -4.00
CA LYS A 53 -10.04 14.43 -3.59
C LYS A 53 -10.90 14.91 -2.43
N VAL A 54 -10.28 15.57 -1.46
CA VAL A 54 -10.95 16.30 -0.39
C VAL A 54 -10.54 17.75 -0.45
N ARG A 55 -11.47 18.64 -0.10
CA ARG A 55 -11.19 20.06 0.08
C ARG A 55 -11.02 20.33 1.57
N GLY A 56 -9.97 21.05 1.94
CA GLY A 56 -9.74 21.47 3.31
C GLY A 56 -8.79 22.65 3.39
N ILE A 57 -8.64 23.21 4.59
CA ILE A 57 -7.70 24.30 4.84
C ILE A 57 -6.35 23.70 5.21
N VAL A 58 -5.36 23.88 4.33
CA VAL A 58 -3.98 23.43 4.57
C VAL A 58 -3.10 24.68 4.66
N LYS A 59 -2.51 24.90 5.84
CA LYS A 59 -1.69 26.10 6.13
C LYS A 59 -2.45 27.41 5.84
N GLY A 60 -3.72 27.47 6.26
CA GLY A 60 -4.57 28.67 6.10
C GLY A 60 -5.10 28.91 4.68
N ARG A 61 -4.85 28.01 3.72
CA ARG A 61 -5.37 28.12 2.36
C ARG A 61 -6.31 26.98 2.02
N ASP A 62 -7.39 27.31 1.34
CA ASP A 62 -8.25 26.32 0.70
C ASP A 62 -7.44 25.52 -0.32
N LYS A 63 -7.36 24.21 -0.09
CA LYS A 63 -6.62 23.30 -0.95
C LYS A 63 -7.41 22.02 -1.17
N GLU A 64 -7.53 21.66 -2.44
CA GLU A 64 -7.95 20.33 -2.85
C GLU A 64 -6.73 19.40 -2.88
N HIS A 65 -6.85 18.22 -2.27
CA HIS A 65 -5.79 17.21 -2.28
C HIS A 65 -6.34 15.80 -2.31
N SER A 66 -5.60 14.88 -2.93
CA SER A 66 -5.98 13.47 -3.00
C SER A 66 -5.59 12.74 -1.72
N VAL A 67 -6.47 11.88 -1.23
CA VAL A 67 -6.26 11.08 0.00
C VAL A 67 -6.26 9.59 -0.31
N LYS A 68 -5.61 8.82 0.57
CA LYS A 68 -5.58 7.35 0.55
C LYS A 68 -6.54 6.81 1.62
N PRO A 69 -7.83 6.59 1.29
CA PRO A 69 -8.81 6.18 2.28
C PRO A 69 -8.60 4.72 2.72
N LEU A 70 -7.95 4.51 3.87
CA LEU A 70 -7.70 3.15 4.39
C LEU A 70 -8.98 2.31 4.56
N GLN A 71 -10.13 2.96 4.75
CA GLN A 71 -11.43 2.30 4.77
C GLN A 71 -11.71 1.45 3.52
N LEU A 72 -11.19 1.84 2.34
CA LEU A 72 -11.31 1.04 1.11
C LEU A 72 -10.64 -0.33 1.24
N ILE A 73 -9.52 -0.40 1.97
CA ILE A 73 -8.81 -1.65 2.26
C ILE A 73 -9.55 -2.40 3.35
N TRP A 74 -9.87 -1.74 4.47
CA TRP A 74 -10.47 -2.38 5.63
C TRP A 74 -11.81 -3.04 5.32
N THR A 75 -12.69 -2.37 4.58
CA THR A 75 -13.99 -2.94 4.20
C THR A 75 -13.86 -4.21 3.36
N LYS A 76 -12.81 -4.31 2.51
CA LYS A 76 -12.56 -5.49 1.67
C LYS A 76 -11.84 -6.62 2.40
N MET A 77 -11.04 -6.29 3.42
CA MET A 77 -10.14 -7.23 4.09
C MET A 77 -10.60 -7.61 5.51
N ASN A 78 -11.74 -7.11 5.97
CA ASN A 78 -12.24 -7.30 7.34
C ASN A 78 -12.45 -8.78 7.75
N THR A 79 -12.46 -9.71 6.78
CA THR A 79 -12.62 -11.16 7.00
C THR A 79 -11.32 -11.93 7.26
N ARG A 80 -10.12 -11.32 7.24
CA ARG A 80 -8.85 -12.04 7.44
C ARG A 80 -8.30 -12.06 8.87
N HIS A 81 -8.99 -11.47 9.86
CA HIS A 81 -8.54 -11.46 11.26
C HIS A 81 -8.83 -12.77 12.05
N SER A 82 -9.01 -13.89 11.36
CA SER A 82 -8.98 -15.22 11.99
C SER A 82 -7.65 -15.87 11.62
N SER A 83 -6.60 -15.64 12.41
CA SER A 83 -5.29 -16.27 12.18
C SER A 83 -5.39 -17.80 12.28
N PRO A 84 -5.06 -18.59 11.25
CA PRO A 84 -4.38 -19.85 11.49
C PRO A 84 -2.89 -19.51 11.68
N SER A 85 -2.31 -19.95 12.79
CA SER A 85 -0.87 -19.93 13.04
C SER A 85 -0.09 -20.32 11.76
N ARG A 86 0.63 -19.37 11.16
CA ARG A 86 1.49 -19.63 10.01
C ARG A 86 2.73 -20.39 10.52
N PRO A 87 3.02 -21.62 10.03
CA PRO A 87 4.25 -22.29 10.40
C PRO A 87 5.46 -21.57 9.80
N LEU A 88 6.56 -21.63 10.55
CA LEU A 88 7.91 -21.19 10.18
C LEU A 88 8.41 -21.87 8.90
#